data_AF-A0A554VPB9-F1
#
_entry.id   AF-A0A554VPB9-F1
#
_cell.length_a   1.000
_cell.length_b   1.000
_cell.length_c   1.000
_cell.angle_alpha   90.00
_cell.angle_beta   90.00
_cell.angle_gamma   90.00
#
_symmetry.space_group_name_H-M   'P 1'
#
loop_
_entity.id
_entity.type
_entity.pdbx_description
1 polymer ?
#
loop_
_entity_poly.entity_id
_entity_poly.type
_entity_poly.pdbx_seq_one_letter_code
_entity_poly.pdbx_strand_id
1 'polypeptide(L)'
;MYTKKEFEEQLETLYNYYKEPIHKLVERSGLTRPTVTKFLEGNTLRSYNQDKLIEAVIKLNEEAQEKRRSLQERGKRIIQLELELADAEHIEKSESA
;
A
#
# COMPACT_ATOMS: atom_id res chain seq x y z
N MET A 1 -20.43 -3.02 7.62
CA MET A 1 -20.71 -3.17 6.19
C MET A 1 -20.32 -1.85 5.53
N TYR A 2 -19.39 -1.85 4.58
CA TYR A 2 -18.91 -0.62 3.95
C TYR A 2 -20.02 0.04 3.12
N THR A 3 -20.10 1.37 3.17
CA THR A 3 -20.87 2.15 2.22
C THR A 3 -20.23 2.08 0.83
N LYS A 4 -21.03 2.35 -0.20
CA LYS A 4 -20.52 2.41 -1.59
C LYS A 4 -19.32 3.36 -1.71
N LYS A 5 -19.40 4.52 -1.05
CA LYS A 5 -18.35 5.54 -1.06
C LYS A 5 -17.05 5.02 -0.45
N GLU A 6 -17.12 4.42 0.73
CA GLU A 6 -15.92 3.87 1.40
C GLU A 6 -15.26 2.78 0.53
N PHE A 7 -16.06 1.97 -0.16
CA PHE A 7 -15.52 0.95 -1.06
C PHE A 7 -14.85 1.54 -2.31
N GLU A 8 -15.41 2.61 -2.88
CA GLU A 8 -14.77 3.35 -3.99
C GLU A 8 -13.40 3.94 -3.55
N GLU A 9 -13.32 4.49 -2.34
CA GLU A 9 -12.06 4.97 -1.75
C GLU A 9 -11.03 3.83 -1.56
N GLN A 10 -11.49 2.62 -1.21
CA GLN A 10 -10.62 1.43 -1.15
C GLN A 10 -10.09 1.02 -2.52
N LEU A 11 -10.90 1.10 -3.57
CA LEU A 11 -10.46 0.81 -4.93
C LEU A 11 -9.44 1.85 -5.41
N GLU A 12 -9.68 3.13 -5.18
CA GLU A 12 -8.72 4.20 -5.51
C GLU A 12 -7.38 3.96 -4.82
N THR A 13 -7.40 3.63 -3.53
CA THR A 13 -6.21 3.29 -2.74
C THR A 13 -5.45 2.11 -3.35
N LEU A 14 -6.16 1.08 -3.80
CA LEU A 14 -5.55 -0.09 -4.44
C LEU A 14 -4.81 0.30 -5.73
N TYR A 15 -5.43 1.10 -6.59
CA TYR A 15 -4.80 1.58 -7.83
C TYR A 15 -3.59 2.50 -7.57
N ASN A 16 -3.60 3.24 -6.46
CA ASN A 16 -2.47 4.08 -6.05
C ASN A 16 -1.24 3.25 -5.63
N TYR A 17 -1.45 2.10 -4.98
CA TYR A 17 -0.35 1.25 -4.53
C TYR A 17 0.10 0.20 -5.54
N TYR A 18 -0.78 -0.22 -6.44
CA TYR A 18 -0.52 -1.32 -7.36
C TYR A 18 -0.79 -0.92 -8.81
N LYS A 19 0.26 -0.92 -9.64
CA LYS A 19 0.16 -0.71 -11.09
C LYS A 19 -0.67 -1.79 -11.81
N GLU A 20 -0.62 -3.02 -11.28
CA GLU A 20 -1.37 -4.17 -11.81
C GLU A 20 -2.25 -4.82 -10.73
N PRO A 21 -3.34 -4.15 -10.31
CA PRO A 21 -4.16 -4.61 -9.19
C PRO A 21 -4.94 -5.89 -9.51
N ILE A 22 -5.28 -6.11 -10.79
CA ILE A 22 -5.95 -7.34 -11.24
C ILE A 22 -5.11 -8.58 -10.88
N HIS A 23 -3.81 -8.56 -11.18
CA HIS A 23 -2.93 -9.69 -10.88
C HIS A 23 -2.89 -9.96 -9.37
N LYS A 24 -2.77 -8.90 -8.57
CA LYS A 24 -2.72 -8.99 -7.11
C LYS A 24 -4.02 -9.52 -6.51
N LEU A 25 -5.16 -9.09 -7.04
CA LEU A 25 -6.46 -9.58 -6.60
C LEU A 25 -6.70 -11.04 -7.00
N VAL A 26 -6.25 -11.47 -8.19
CA VAL A 26 -6.31 -12.88 -8.60
C VAL A 26 -5.50 -13.74 -7.63
N GLU A 27 -4.24 -13.35 -7.38
CA GLU A 27 -3.32 -14.04 -6.46
C GLU A 27 -3.91 -14.14 -5.04
N ARG A 28 -4.48 -13.05 -4.54
CA ARG A 28 -4.99 -12.95 -3.16
C ARG A 28 -6.34 -13.63 -2.95
N SER A 29 -7.27 -13.48 -3.90
CA SER A 29 -8.64 -13.99 -3.77
C SER A 29 -8.80 -15.42 -4.27
N GLY A 30 -7.87 -15.90 -5.11
CA GLY A 30 -7.96 -17.18 -5.81
C GLY A 30 -9.04 -17.21 -6.91
N LEU A 31 -9.66 -16.07 -7.22
CA LEU A 31 -10.68 -15.97 -8.27
C LEU A 31 -10.04 -15.73 -9.64
N THR A 32 -10.76 -16.13 -10.68
CA THR A 32 -10.28 -16.00 -12.05
C THR A 32 -10.17 -14.52 -12.46
N ARG A 33 -9.21 -14.22 -13.35
CA ARG A 33 -9.03 -12.87 -13.91
C ARG A 33 -10.34 -12.26 -14.44
N PRO A 34 -11.20 -12.97 -15.21
CA PRO A 34 -12.49 -12.43 -15.64
C PRO A 34 -13.42 -12.05 -14.48
N THR A 35 -13.43 -12.81 -13.38
CA THR A 35 -14.24 -12.48 -12.20
C THR A 35 -13.74 -11.20 -11.53
N VAL A 36 -12.41 -11.08 -11.37
CA VAL A 36 -11.78 -9.87 -10.81
C VAL A 36 -12.04 -8.65 -11.69
N THR A 37 -11.89 -8.77 -13.01
CA THR A 37 -12.17 -7.67 -13.95
C THR A 37 -13.61 -7.19 -13.84
N LYS A 38 -14.59 -8.11 -13.84
CA LYS A 38 -16.01 -7.76 -13.68
C LYS A 38 -16.28 -6.99 -12.39
N PHE A 39 -15.66 -7.41 -11.29
CA PHE A 39 -15.77 -6.74 -10.00
C PHE A 39 -15.23 -5.31 -10.04
N LEU A 40 -14.04 -5.11 -10.61
CA LEU A 40 -13.41 -3.79 -10.71
C LEU A 40 -14.16 -2.84 -11.65
N GLU A 41 -14.85 -3.37 -12.65
CA GLU A 41 -15.76 -2.63 -13.52
C GLU A 41 -17.11 -2.30 -12.85
N GLY A 42 -17.33 -2.73 -11.62
CA GLY A 42 -18.57 -2.47 -10.87
C GLY A 42 -19.74 -3.39 -11.25
N ASN A 43 -19.48 -4.48 -11.98
CA ASN A 43 -20.53 -5.43 -12.33
C ASN A 43 -20.96 -6.24 -11.10
N THR A 44 -22.25 -6.58 -11.03
CA THR A 44 -22.79 -7.45 -9.98
C THR A 44 -22.22 -8.86 -10.11
N LEU A 45 -21.74 -9.40 -9.00
CA LEU A 45 -21.28 -10.78 -8.88
C LEU A 45 -22.15 -11.56 -7.89
N ARG A 46 -21.92 -12.88 -7.80
CA ARG A 46 -22.46 -13.66 -6.69
C ARG A 46 -21.88 -13.10 -5.38
N SER A 47 -22.72 -12.99 -4.35
CA SER A 47 -22.37 -12.41 -3.04
C SER A 47 -21.05 -12.94 -2.50
N TYR A 48 -20.88 -14.27 -2.47
CA TYR A 48 -19.64 -14.92 -2.02
C TYR A 48 -18.37 -14.45 -2.75
N ASN A 49 -18.44 -14.25 -4.07
CA ASN A 49 -17.29 -13.77 -4.84
C ASN A 49 -17.04 -12.28 -4.58
N GLN A 50 -18.10 -11.50 -4.39
CA GLN A 50 -18.01 -10.09 -4.07
C GLN A 50 -17.38 -9.88 -2.69
N ASP A 51 -17.81 -10.63 -1.67
CA ASP A 51 -17.26 -10.58 -0.32
C ASP A 51 -15.76 -10.92 -0.32
N LYS A 52 -15.38 -12.02 -0.99
CA LYS A 52 -13.97 -12.40 -1.16
C LYS A 52 -13.12 -11.30 -1.79
N LEU A 53 -13.64 -10.60 -2.77
CA LEU A 53 -12.89 -9.54 -3.46
C LEU A 53 -12.81 -8.28 -2.60
N ILE A 54 -13.87 -7.92 -1.88
CA ILE A 54 -13.84 -6.83 -0.92
C ILE A 54 -12.79 -7.10 0.17
N GLU A 55 -12.78 -8.30 0.76
CA GLU A 55 -11.77 -8.70 1.74
C GLU A 55 -10.35 -8.65 1.15
N ALA A 56 -10.17 -9.10 -0.09
CA ALA A 56 -8.87 -9.07 -0.76
C ALA A 56 -8.36 -7.63 -0.99
N VAL A 57 -9.24 -6.71 -1.41
CA VAL A 57 -8.91 -5.28 -1.59
C VAL A 57 -8.45 -4.68 -0.28
N ILE A 58 -9.23 -4.86 0.80
CA ILE A 58 -8.92 -4.28 2.12
C ILE A 58 -7.56 -4.76 2.60
N LYS A 59 -7.33 -6.08 2.58
CA LYS A 59 -6.06 -6.64 3.06
C LYS A 59 -4.85 -6.17 2.25
N LEU A 60 -4.98 -6.02 0.92
CA LEU A 60 -3.90 -5.51 0.08
C LEU A 60 -3.56 -4.06 0.40
N ASN A 61 -4.56 -3.25 0.73
CA ASN A 61 -4.37 -1.86 1.14
C ASN A 61 -3.73 -1.76 2.52
N GLU A 62 -4.15 -2.59 3.49
CA GLU A 62 -3.54 -2.65 4.83
C GLU A 62 -2.05 -3.01 4.74
N GLU A 63 -1.70 -4.05 3.98
CA GLU A 63 -0.31 -4.47 3.75
C GLU A 63 0.52 -3.36 3.09
N ALA A 64 -0.04 -2.65 2.11
CA ALA A 64 0.63 -1.54 1.45
C ALA A 64 0.88 -0.37 2.41
N GLN A 65 -0.10 -0.04 3.24
CA GLN A 65 0.02 1.01 4.26
C GLN A 65 1.02 0.65 5.36
N GLU A 66 1.04 -0.60 5.82
CA GLU A 66 2.02 -1.10 6.78
C GLU A 66 3.45 -1.01 6.21
N LYS A 67 3.65 -1.50 4.97
CA LYS A 67 4.93 -1.40 4.28
C LYS A 67 5.37 0.05 4.12
N ARG A 68 4.45 0.95 3.76
CA ARG A 68 4.74 2.39 3.65
C ARG A 68 5.19 2.97 4.99
N ARG A 69 4.48 2.68 6.09
CA ARG A 69 4.86 3.13 7.44
C ARG A 69 6.25 2.66 7.83
N SER A 70 6.55 1.37 7.63
CA SER A 70 7.86 0.80 7.89
C SER A 70 8.98 1.48 7.10
N LEU A 71 8.76 1.75 5.81
CA LEU A 71 9.73 2.46 4.98
C LEU A 71 9.94 3.91 5.42
N GLN A 72 8.88 4.60 5.82
CA GLN A 72 8.97 5.97 6.34
C GLN A 72 9.75 6.03 7.65
N GLU A 73 9.52 5.10 8.57
CA GLU A 73 10.29 4.99 9.82
C GLU A 73 11.77 4.72 9.55
N ARG A 74 12.07 3.80 8.63
CA ARG A 74 13.45 3.53 8.21
C ARG A 74 14.11 4.75 7.57
N GLY A 75 13.40 5.45 6.70
CA GLY A 75 13.89 6.67 6.05
C GLY A 75 14.21 7.77 7.06
N LYS A 76 13.33 8.00 8.04
CA LYS A 76 13.59 8.97 9.13
C LYS A 76 14.87 8.64 9.91
N ARG A 77 15.11 7.36 10.22
CA ARG A 77 16.32 6.93 10.94
C ARG A 77 17.59 7.16 10.12
N ILE A 78 17.57 6.86 8.82
CA ILE A 78 18.72 7.08 7.94
C ILE A 78 19.06 8.57 7.85
N ILE A 79 18.06 9.42 7.60
CA ILE A 79 18.26 10.88 7.50
C ILE A 79 18.79 11.45 8.82
N GLN A 80 18.25 11.02 9.96
CA GLN A 80 18.74 11.46 11.27
C GLN A 80 20.21 11.10 11.48
N LEU A 81 20.62 9.88 11.12
CA LEU A 81 22.01 9.45 11.21
C LEU A 81 22.93 10.23 10.25
N GLU A 82 22.47 10.50 9.03
CA GLU A 82 23.23 11.31 8.06
C GLU A 82 23.45 12.74 8.55
N LEU A 83 22.45 13.36 9.19
CA LEU A 83 22.57 14.69 9.79
C LEU A 83 23.54 14.69 10.99
N GLU A 84 23.45 13.70 11.88
CA GLU A 84 24.35 13.57 13.03
C GLU A 84 25.81 13.36 12.61
N LEU A 85 26.05 12.60 11.53
CA LEU A 85 27.39 12.41 10.96
C LEU A 85 27.92 13.71 10.32
N ALA A 86 27.07 14.45 9.60
CA ALA A 86 27.46 15.73 9.00
C ALA A 86 27.83 16.77 10.07
N ASP A 87 27.08 16.83 11.18
CA ASP A 87 27.37 17.71 12.30
C ASP A 87 28.68 17.32 13.01
N ALA A 88 28.96 16.02 13.17
CA ALA A 88 30.21 15.53 13.74
C ALA A 88 31.45 15.87 12.89
N GLU A 89 31.37 15.73 11.55
CA GLU A 89 32.45 16.14 10.65
C GLU A 89 32.70 17.66 10.66
N HIS A 90 31.65 18.47 10.89
CA HIS A 90 31.78 19.91 11.02
C HIS A 90 32.49 20.32 12.33
N ILE A 91 32.25 19.61 13.43
CA ILE A 91 32.90 19.85 14.73
C ILE A 91 34.39 19.50 14.66
N GLU A 92 34.77 18.35 14.11
CA GLU A 92 36.19 17.95 14.00
C GLU A 92 37.03 18.91 13.15
N LYS A 93 36.45 19.48 12.08
CA LYS A 93 37.13 20.48 11.24
C LYS A 93 37.30 21.84 11.95
N SER A 94 36.42 22.18 12.89
CA SER A 94 36.52 23.42 13.67
C SER A 94 37.49 23.34 14.85
N GLU A 95 37.76 22.15 15.38
CA GLU A 95 38.72 21.95 16.48
C GLU A 95 40.16 21.72 16.00
N SER A 96 40.35 21.47 14.70
CA SER A 96 41.66 21.22 14.06
C SER A 96 42.29 22.46 13.39
N ALA A 97 41.71 23.65 13.58
CA ALA A 97 42.18 24.93 13.01
C ALA A 97 42.67 25.88 14.11
#